data_AF-A0A8J4LVK5-F1
#
_entry.id   AF-A0A8J4LVK5-F1
#
_cell.length_a   1.000
_cell.length_b   1.000
_cell.length_c   1.000
_cell.angle_alpha   90.00
_cell.angle_beta   90.00
_cell.angle_gamma   90.00
#
_symmetry.space_group_name_H-M   'P 1'
#
loop_
_entity.id
_entity.type
_entity.pdbx_description
1 polymer ?
#
loop_
_entity_poly.entity_id
_entity_poly.type
_entity_poly.pdbx_seq_one_letter_code
_entity_poly.pdbx_strand_id
1 'polypeptide(L)'
;MEEIEKLKRKISDLEAETRVLLAKAESAEDTEDKKYYRALVLKKLDRLLMDEKLLVKKFDRLLKEEELLLKEEELLLTEEELLLKKEEKEILLLEKDKDLRKENLLRLQRLGARGEFVPISGINSTTWEDIRTIYNVFIKAVSMAPLTAAEVHETEPLLYCTVAALLPQNGMMAPPDATCWTATCRWRASS
;
A
#
# COMPACT_ATOMS: atom_id res chain seq x y z
N MET A 1 -27.61 -18.21 12.72
CA MET A 1 -28.96 -18.08 12.12
C MET A 1 -29.80 -19.34 12.17
N GLU A 2 -29.28 -20.50 11.74
CA GLU A 2 -30.05 -21.77 11.70
C GLU A 2 -30.70 -22.16 13.04
N GLU A 3 -29.98 -22.00 14.16
CA GLU A 3 -30.54 -22.31 15.48
C GLU A 3 -31.69 -21.39 15.91
N ILE A 4 -31.70 -20.14 15.45
CA ILE A 4 -32.77 -19.19 15.72
C ILE A 4 -34.03 -19.61 14.96
N GLU A 5 -33.88 -20.02 13.70
CA GLU A 5 -35.00 -20.53 12.93
C GLU A 5 -35.56 -21.82 13.51
N LYS A 6 -34.69 -22.74 13.96
CA LYS A 6 -35.12 -23.96 14.67
C LYS A 6 -35.92 -23.62 15.92
N LEU A 7 -35.47 -22.64 16.71
CA LEU A 7 -36.21 -22.17 17.90
C LEU A 7 -37.53 -21.51 17.53
N LYS A 8 -37.58 -20.67 16.47
CA LYS A 8 -38.82 -20.05 16.00
C LYS A 8 -39.86 -21.10 15.60
N ARG A 9 -39.46 -22.14 14.87
CA ARG A 9 -40.36 -23.26 14.50
C ARG A 9 -40.88 -23.97 15.75
N LYS A 10 -39.98 -24.30 16.69
CA LYS A 10 -40.35 -24.95 17.95
C LYS A 10 -41.34 -24.12 18.78
N ILE A 11 -41.16 -22.80 18.85
CA ILE A 11 -42.09 -21.89 19.52
C ILE A 11 -43.45 -21.91 18.81
N SER A 12 -43.45 -21.78 17.48
CA SER A 12 -44.68 -21.86 16.67
C SER A 12 -45.44 -23.17 16.88
N ASP A 13 -44.73 -24.30 16.95
CA ASP A 13 -45.35 -25.61 17.19
C ASP A 13 -45.96 -25.69 18.60
N LEU A 14 -45.23 -25.22 19.62
CA LEU A 14 -45.73 -25.16 21.00
C LEU A 14 -46.93 -24.21 21.15
N GLU A 15 -46.96 -23.10 20.43
CA GLU A 15 -48.10 -22.18 20.36
C GLU A 15 -49.33 -22.86 19.75
N ALA A 16 -49.14 -23.60 18.65
CA ALA A 16 -50.23 -24.35 18.03
C ALA A 16 -50.79 -25.39 19.00
N GLU A 17 -49.91 -26.16 19.65
CA GLU A 17 -50.32 -27.18 20.61
C GLU A 17 -51.02 -26.60 21.84
N THR A 18 -50.58 -25.43 22.34
CA THR A 18 -51.22 -24.75 23.47
C THR A 18 -52.62 -24.26 23.11
N ARG A 19 -52.82 -23.72 21.90
CA ARG A 19 -54.16 -23.33 21.43
C ARG A 19 -55.11 -24.52 21.38
N VAL A 20 -54.64 -25.69 20.90
CA VAL A 20 -55.47 -26.91 20.90
C VAL A 20 -55.83 -27.35 22.31
N LEU A 21 -54.88 -27.31 23.26
CA LEU A 21 -55.14 -27.69 24.65
C LEU A 21 -56.08 -26.71 25.35
N LEU A 22 -55.98 -25.42 25.05
CA LEU A 22 -56.91 -24.40 25.53
C LEU A 22 -58.33 -24.69 25.04
N ALA A 23 -58.51 -24.94 23.74
CA ALA A 23 -59.81 -25.29 23.18
C ALA A 23 -60.40 -26.54 23.85
N LYS A 24 -59.58 -27.57 24.10
CA LYS A 24 -60.01 -28.77 24.85
C LYS A 24 -60.41 -28.47 26.30
N ALA A 25 -59.69 -27.57 26.98
CA ALA A 25 -60.04 -27.15 28.34
C ALA A 25 -61.36 -26.36 28.38
N GLU A 26 -61.68 -25.64 27.30
CA GLU A 26 -62.91 -24.86 27.18
C GLU A 26 -64.11 -25.73 26.82
N SER A 27 -63.93 -26.76 25.99
CA SER A 27 -64.99 -27.71 25.61
C SER A 27 -65.23 -28.82 26.65
N ALA A 28 -64.35 -29.01 27.62
CA ALA A 28 -64.50 -30.04 28.64
C ALA A 28 -65.67 -29.73 29.59
N GLU A 29 -66.65 -30.63 29.65
CA GLU A 29 -67.78 -30.57 30.58
C GLU A 29 -67.38 -31.00 31.99
N ASP A 30 -66.51 -32.02 32.11
CA ASP A 30 -65.99 -32.47 33.40
C ASP A 30 -64.99 -31.48 33.99
N THR A 31 -65.19 -31.16 35.27
CA THR A 31 -64.32 -30.29 36.06
C THR A 31 -62.92 -30.87 36.26
N GLU A 32 -62.74 -32.19 36.30
CA GLU A 32 -61.41 -32.82 36.41
C GLU A 32 -60.61 -32.69 35.11
N ASP A 33 -61.23 -33.01 33.97
CA ASP A 33 -60.61 -32.84 32.65
C ASP A 33 -60.24 -31.38 32.39
N LYS A 34 -61.11 -30.45 32.78
CA LYS A 34 -60.82 -29.01 32.68
C LYS A 34 -59.60 -28.60 33.51
N LYS A 35 -59.46 -29.12 34.73
CA LYS A 35 -58.27 -28.89 35.57
C LYS A 35 -57.03 -29.52 34.94
N TYR A 36 -57.13 -30.72 34.40
CA TYR A 36 -56.05 -31.43 33.73
C TYR A 36 -55.52 -30.64 32.51
N TYR A 37 -56.40 -30.24 31.59
CA TYR A 37 -55.99 -29.48 30.42
C TYR A 37 -55.42 -28.10 30.79
N ARG A 38 -55.99 -27.41 31.80
CA ARG A 38 -55.41 -26.15 32.31
C ARG A 38 -54.00 -26.33 32.86
N ALA A 39 -53.74 -27.40 33.61
CA ALA A 39 -52.41 -27.71 34.12
C ALA A 39 -51.40 -27.98 32.99
N LEU A 40 -51.83 -28.68 31.93
CA LEU A 40 -51.00 -28.89 30.73
C LEU A 40 -50.71 -27.59 29.99
N VAL A 41 -51.70 -26.71 29.83
CA VAL A 41 -51.53 -25.39 29.21
C VAL A 41 -50.50 -24.58 29.99
N LEU A 42 -50.59 -24.52 31.32
CA LEU A 42 -49.64 -23.79 32.16
C LEU A 42 -48.21 -24.30 31.96
N LYS A 43 -48.00 -25.63 32.00
CA LYS A 43 -46.67 -26.22 31.75
C LYS A 43 -46.10 -25.85 30.38
N LYS A 44 -46.94 -25.76 29.35
CA LYS A 44 -46.49 -25.37 28.02
C LYS A 44 -46.24 -23.87 27.90
N LEU A 45 -47.05 -23.03 28.54
CA LEU A 45 -46.81 -21.59 28.61
C LEU A 45 -45.47 -21.28 29.31
N ASP A 46 -45.14 -21.98 30.40
CA ASP A 46 -43.84 -21.87 31.04
C ASP A 46 -42.69 -22.21 30.08
N ARG A 47 -42.88 -23.27 29.26
CA ARG A 47 -41.90 -23.67 28.26
C ARG A 47 -41.76 -22.64 27.13
N LEU A 48 -42.88 -22.09 26.65
CA LEU A 48 -42.90 -21.02 25.65
C LEU A 48 -42.14 -19.80 26.15
N LEU A 49 -42.40 -19.34 27.38
CA LEU A 49 -41.70 -18.22 28.00
C LEU A 49 -40.19 -18.45 28.09
N MET A 50 -39.76 -19.67 28.37
CA MET A 50 -38.33 -20.01 28.39
C MET A 50 -37.71 -19.98 26.99
N ASP A 51 -38.40 -20.56 26.00
CA ASP A 51 -37.92 -20.59 24.61
C ASP A 51 -37.88 -19.16 24.00
N GLU A 52 -38.86 -18.30 24.31
CA GLU A 52 -38.85 -16.88 23.91
C GLU A 52 -37.70 -16.10 24.54
N LYS A 53 -37.45 -16.28 25.85
CA LYS A 53 -36.30 -15.66 26.53
C LYS A 53 -34.97 -16.09 25.90
N LEU A 54 -34.86 -17.35 25.50
CA LEU A 54 -33.68 -17.86 24.80
C LEU A 54 -33.54 -17.23 23.42
N LEU A 55 -34.65 -17.04 22.70
CA LEU A 55 -34.67 -16.39 21.40
C LEU A 55 -34.19 -14.94 21.49
N VAL A 56 -34.69 -14.16 22.46
CA VAL A 56 -34.26 -12.77 22.71
C VAL A 56 -32.75 -12.72 22.99
N LYS A 57 -32.24 -13.56 23.90
CA LYS A 57 -30.80 -13.63 24.19
C LYS A 57 -29.93 -13.99 22.98
N LYS A 58 -30.48 -14.72 22.00
CA LYS A 58 -29.76 -15.01 20.75
C LYS A 58 -29.75 -13.79 19.83
N PHE A 59 -30.86 -13.08 19.70
CA PHE A 59 -30.90 -11.82 18.95
C PHE A 59 -29.99 -10.75 19.54
N ASP A 60 -29.99 -10.57 20.87
CA ASP A 60 -29.10 -9.60 21.53
C ASP A 60 -27.61 -9.89 21.27
N ARG A 61 -27.24 -11.16 21.12
CA ARG A 61 -25.86 -11.53 20.77
C ARG A 61 -25.53 -11.22 19.32
N LEU A 62 -26.43 -11.52 18.40
CA LEU A 62 -26.24 -11.17 16.98
C LEU A 62 -26.11 -9.66 16.77
N LEU A 63 -26.93 -8.85 17.46
CA LEU A 63 -26.84 -7.39 17.39
C LEU A 63 -25.46 -6.89 17.86
N LYS A 64 -24.92 -7.47 18.93
CA LYS A 64 -23.57 -7.12 19.41
C LYS A 64 -22.48 -7.54 18.42
N GLU A 65 -22.63 -8.68 17.77
CA GLU A 65 -21.71 -9.13 16.73
C GLU A 65 -21.74 -8.18 15.53
N GLU A 66 -22.92 -7.75 15.09
CA GLU A 66 -23.07 -6.74 14.03
C GLU A 66 -22.46 -5.39 14.42
N GLU A 67 -22.67 -4.91 15.65
CA GLU A 67 -22.04 -3.68 16.15
C GLU A 67 -20.50 -3.75 16.16
N LEU A 68 -19.93 -4.92 16.42
CA LEU A 68 -18.48 -5.13 16.37
C LEU A 68 -17.97 -5.12 14.94
N LEU A 69 -18.64 -5.81 14.03
CA LEU A 69 -18.28 -5.84 12.61
C LEU A 69 -18.31 -4.43 12.00
N LEU A 70 -19.33 -3.63 12.33
CA LEU A 70 -19.41 -2.24 11.86
C LEU A 70 -18.21 -1.39 12.33
N LYS A 71 -17.77 -1.58 13.57
CA LYS A 71 -16.58 -0.88 14.09
C LYS A 71 -15.30 -1.33 13.39
N GLU A 72 -15.19 -2.62 13.08
CA GLU A 72 -14.06 -3.16 12.32
C GLU A 72 -14.02 -2.59 10.90
N GLU A 73 -15.17 -2.49 10.23
CA GLU A 73 -15.29 -1.84 8.91
C GLU A 73 -14.89 -0.36 8.96
N GLU A 74 -15.36 0.40 9.96
CA GLU A 74 -14.95 1.79 10.15
C GLU A 74 -13.43 1.93 10.33
N LEU A 75 -12.81 1.05 11.12
CA LEU A 75 -11.36 1.04 11.31
C LEU A 75 -10.62 0.75 10.01
N LEU A 76 -11.05 -0.27 9.26
CA LEU A 76 -10.45 -0.60 7.96
C LEU A 76 -10.53 0.57 6.98
N LEU A 77 -11.66 1.25 6.90
CA LEU A 77 -11.80 2.45 6.06
C LEU A 77 -10.82 3.55 6.48
N THR A 78 -10.65 3.79 7.79
CA THR A 78 -9.67 4.78 8.25
C THR A 78 -8.23 4.38 7.93
N GLU A 79 -7.90 3.09 7.99
CA GLU A 79 -6.58 2.60 7.61
C GLU A 79 -6.32 2.78 6.11
N GLU A 80 -7.31 2.47 5.26
CA GLU A 80 -7.24 2.70 3.82
C GLU A 80 -7.02 4.19 3.49
N GLU A 81 -7.76 5.10 4.12
CA GLU A 81 -7.54 6.54 3.96
C GLU A 81 -6.12 6.98 4.35
N LEU A 82 -5.58 6.41 5.42
CA LEU A 82 -4.21 6.72 5.88
C LEU A 82 -3.16 6.18 4.91
N LEU A 83 -3.38 5.00 4.33
CA LEU A 83 -2.52 4.43 3.30
C LEU A 83 -2.52 5.29 2.03
N LEU A 84 -3.70 5.68 1.54
CA LEU A 84 -3.82 6.58 0.38
C LEU A 84 -3.09 7.91 0.60
N LYS A 85 -3.25 8.53 1.78
CA LYS A 85 -2.53 9.76 2.14
C LYS A 85 -1.01 9.58 2.19
N LYS A 86 -0.51 8.39 2.52
CA LYS A 86 0.93 8.09 2.48
C LYS A 86 1.42 7.95 1.04
N GLU A 87 0.69 7.20 0.22
CA GLU A 87 1.01 7.02 -1.20
C GLU A 87 1.01 8.36 -1.95
N GLU A 88 0.01 9.21 -1.73
CA GLU A 88 -0.04 10.56 -2.30
C GLU A 88 1.19 11.40 -1.92
N LYS A 89 1.63 11.34 -0.66
CA LYS A 89 2.83 12.04 -0.21
C LYS A 89 4.10 11.53 -0.87
N GLU A 90 4.23 10.21 -1.05
CA GLU A 90 5.37 9.62 -1.75
C GLU A 90 5.41 10.04 -3.22
N ILE A 91 4.26 10.05 -3.91
CA ILE A 91 4.16 10.53 -5.29
C ILE A 91 4.60 12.00 -5.40
N LEU A 92 4.11 12.86 -4.50
CA LEU A 92 4.48 14.28 -4.48
C LEU A 92 5.99 14.50 -4.24
N LEU A 93 6.63 13.66 -3.42
CA LEU A 93 8.08 13.70 -3.21
C LEU A 93 8.83 13.31 -4.49
N LEU A 94 8.40 12.24 -5.17
CA LEU A 94 8.99 11.80 -6.43
C LEU A 94 8.83 12.85 -7.54
N GLU A 95 7.71 13.58 -7.58
CA GLU A 95 7.50 14.68 -8.53
C GLU A 95 8.44 15.85 -8.24
N LYS A 96 8.57 16.26 -6.97
CA LYS A 96 9.52 17.31 -6.56
C LYS A 96 10.96 16.95 -6.94
N ASP A 97 11.35 15.70 -6.75
CA ASP A 97 12.68 15.22 -7.14
C ASP A 97 12.91 15.30 -8.65
N LYS A 98 11.90 14.96 -9.46
CA LYS A 98 11.97 15.11 -10.92
C LYS A 98 12.14 16.56 -11.34
N ASP A 99 11.42 17.49 -10.70
CA ASP A 99 11.52 18.91 -11.03
C ASP A 99 12.86 19.51 -10.61
N LEU A 100 13.38 19.14 -9.43
CA LEU A 100 14.75 19.46 -9.00
C LEU A 100 15.80 18.95 -9.99
N ARG A 101 15.64 17.71 -10.51
CA ARG A 101 16.54 17.17 -11.55
C ARG A 101 16.49 17.99 -12.84
N LYS A 102 15.29 18.35 -13.31
CA LYS A 102 15.14 19.20 -14.52
C LYS A 102 15.78 20.57 -14.33
N GLU A 103 15.58 21.21 -13.18
CA GLU A 103 16.18 22.52 -12.88
C GLU A 103 17.71 22.43 -12.86
N ASN A 104 18.26 21.41 -12.21
CA ASN A 104 19.70 21.16 -12.18
C ASN A 104 20.27 20.91 -13.59
N LEU A 105 19.59 20.12 -14.42
CA LEU A 105 19.98 19.93 -15.83
C LEU A 105 19.98 21.24 -16.62
N LEU A 106 18.95 22.08 -16.47
CA LEU A 106 18.88 23.39 -17.10
C LEU A 106 19.98 24.35 -16.60
N ARG A 107 20.34 24.28 -15.32
CA ARG A 107 21.45 25.03 -14.76
C ARG A 107 22.77 24.59 -15.39
N LEU A 108 23.02 23.29 -15.48
CA LEU A 108 24.23 22.73 -16.10
C LEU A 108 24.33 23.10 -17.58
N GLN A 109 23.24 23.04 -18.33
CA GLN A 109 23.21 23.50 -19.73
C GLN A 109 23.56 24.99 -19.85
N ARG A 110 23.04 25.84 -18.95
CA ARG A 110 23.36 27.27 -18.93
C ARG A 110 24.83 27.55 -18.60
N LEU A 111 25.45 26.78 -17.70
CA LEU A 111 26.88 26.90 -17.36
C LEU A 111 27.75 26.43 -18.52
N GLY A 112 27.42 25.30 -19.14
CA GLY A 112 28.12 24.79 -20.33
C GLY A 112 28.07 25.76 -21.50
N ALA A 113 26.93 26.43 -21.74
CA ALA A 113 26.79 27.45 -22.78
C ALA A 113 27.62 28.72 -22.52
N ARG A 114 28.04 28.98 -21.28
CA ARG A 114 28.90 30.10 -20.89
C ARG A 114 30.39 29.75 -20.89
N GLY A 115 30.75 28.49 -21.18
CA GLY A 115 32.13 28.02 -21.10
C GLY A 115 32.67 27.92 -19.66
N GLU A 116 31.78 27.95 -18.65
CA GLU A 116 32.17 27.85 -17.25
C GLU A 116 32.39 26.37 -16.87
N PHE A 117 33.58 26.04 -16.39
CA PHE A 117 33.92 24.69 -15.93
C PHE A 117 33.08 24.33 -14.69
N VAL A 118 32.26 23.29 -14.79
CA VAL A 118 31.46 22.80 -13.65
C VAL A 118 32.24 21.70 -12.93
N PRO A 119 32.64 21.89 -11.67
CA PRO A 119 33.26 20.81 -10.90
C PRO A 119 32.23 19.70 -10.62
N ILE A 120 32.58 18.47 -10.99
CA ILE A 120 31.75 17.25 -10.85
C ILE A 120 31.50 16.90 -9.37
N SER A 121 32.28 17.46 -8.44
CA SER A 121 32.22 17.17 -6.99
C SER A 121 30.93 17.60 -6.28
N GLY A 122 30.03 18.33 -6.95
CA GLY A 122 28.71 18.71 -6.40
C GLY A 122 27.53 17.90 -6.97
N ILE A 123 27.77 16.93 -7.84
CA ILE A 123 26.71 16.22 -8.56
C ILE A 123 26.44 14.87 -7.87
N ASN A 124 25.44 14.84 -6.98
CA ASN A 124 24.88 13.59 -6.45
C ASN A 124 23.96 12.94 -7.51
N SER A 125 24.49 12.59 -8.69
CA SER A 125 23.70 11.88 -9.70
C SER A 125 23.61 10.40 -9.35
N THR A 126 22.40 9.89 -9.15
CA THR A 126 22.17 8.47 -8.81
C THR A 126 21.88 7.61 -10.04
N THR A 127 21.86 8.16 -11.27
CA THR A 127 21.50 7.42 -12.49
C THR A 127 22.49 7.62 -13.64
N TRP A 128 22.66 6.59 -14.47
CA TRP A 128 23.58 6.58 -15.61
C TRP A 128 23.15 7.53 -16.73
N GLU A 129 21.84 7.78 -16.89
CA GLU A 129 21.34 8.78 -17.84
C GLU A 129 21.79 10.21 -17.49
N ASP A 130 21.85 10.55 -16.20
CA ASP A 130 22.28 11.88 -15.75
C ASP A 130 23.76 12.09 -16.09
N ILE A 131 24.61 11.08 -15.85
CA ILE A 131 26.04 11.10 -16.18
C ILE A 131 26.24 11.22 -17.70
N ARG A 132 25.49 10.42 -18.49
CA ARG A 132 25.55 10.46 -19.96
C ARG A 132 25.16 11.84 -20.51
N THR A 133 24.15 12.48 -19.91
CA THR A 133 23.68 13.80 -20.35
C THR A 133 24.73 14.88 -20.05
N ILE A 134 25.37 14.84 -18.88
CA ILE A 134 26.47 15.75 -18.53
C ILE A 134 27.63 15.57 -19.52
N TYR A 135 28.03 14.33 -19.79
CA TYR A 135 29.08 14.02 -20.75
C TYR A 135 28.78 14.58 -22.15
N ASN A 136 27.55 14.38 -22.64
CA ASN A 136 27.14 14.90 -23.96
C ASN A 136 27.11 16.42 -24.03
N VAL A 137 26.69 17.11 -22.96
CA VAL A 137 26.73 18.58 -22.89
C VAL A 137 28.17 19.08 -22.91
N PHE A 138 29.08 18.40 -22.19
CA PHE A 138 30.49 18.74 -22.17
C PHE A 138 31.15 18.55 -23.54
N ILE A 139 30.96 17.40 -24.19
CA ILE A 139 31.48 17.13 -25.55
C ILE A 139 30.97 18.16 -26.56
N LYS A 140 29.69 18.55 -26.45
CA LYS A 140 29.11 19.58 -27.32
C LYS A 140 29.71 20.98 -27.07
N ALA A 141 30.04 21.32 -25.82
CA ALA A 141 30.73 22.57 -25.50
C ALA A 141 32.19 22.59 -26.02
N VAL A 142 32.92 21.47 -25.88
CA VAL A 142 34.29 21.30 -26.37
C VAL A 142 34.34 21.37 -27.91
N SER A 143 33.39 20.74 -28.59
CA SER A 143 33.31 20.76 -30.07
C SER A 143 32.87 22.10 -30.69
N MET A 144 32.29 23.01 -29.90
CA MET A 144 31.93 24.36 -30.35
C MET A 144 33.03 25.41 -30.07
N ALA A 145 34.04 25.06 -29.27
CA ALA A 145 35.23 25.89 -29.11
C ALA A 145 36.19 25.63 -30.28
N PRO A 146 36.86 26.65 -30.86
CA PRO A 146 37.92 26.44 -31.83
C PRO A 146 39.16 25.92 -31.10
N LEU A 147 39.13 24.67 -30.65
CA LEU A 147 40.28 24.01 -30.07
C LEU A 147 41.23 23.63 -31.20
N THR A 148 42.49 24.01 -31.06
CA THR A 148 43.52 23.55 -31.98
C THR A 148 43.75 22.05 -31.77
N ALA A 149 44.10 21.30 -32.83
CA ALA A 149 44.19 19.83 -32.81
C ALA A 149 45.13 19.26 -31.73
N ALA A 150 45.98 20.09 -31.11
CA ALA A 150 46.83 19.71 -29.99
C ALA A 150 46.09 19.60 -28.64
N GLU A 151 45.04 20.39 -28.41
CA GLU A 151 44.32 20.46 -27.12
C GLU A 151 43.23 19.38 -26.98
N VAL A 152 42.71 18.89 -28.11
CA VAL A 152 41.72 17.79 -28.17
C VAL A 152 42.36 16.46 -27.76
N HIS A 153 43.63 16.23 -28.11
CA HIS A 153 44.31 14.95 -27.89
C HIS A 153 44.78 14.74 -26.44
N GLU A 154 44.88 15.81 -25.63
CA GLU A 154 45.29 15.74 -24.21
C GLU A 154 44.10 15.68 -23.24
N THR A 155 42.91 16.14 -23.66
CA THR A 155 41.73 16.21 -22.79
C THR A 155 40.83 14.97 -22.84
N GLU A 156 40.79 14.26 -23.97
CA GLU A 156 40.00 13.02 -24.11
C GLU A 156 40.40 11.86 -23.17
N PRO A 157 41.70 11.55 -22.95
CA PRO A 157 42.09 10.44 -22.07
C PRO A 157 41.86 10.75 -20.58
N LEU A 158 42.06 12.01 -20.17
CA LEU A 158 41.97 12.41 -18.77
C LEU A 158 40.52 12.45 -18.26
N LEU A 159 39.56 12.81 -19.12
CA LEU A 159 38.13 12.81 -18.78
C LEU A 159 37.56 11.40 -18.66
N TYR A 160 37.96 10.47 -19.52
CA TYR A 160 37.51 9.08 -19.43
C TYR A 160 38.08 8.38 -18.19
N CYS A 161 39.33 8.68 -17.83
CA CYS A 161 39.96 8.17 -16.61
C CYS A 161 39.32 8.71 -15.32
N THR A 162 38.87 9.97 -15.28
CA THR A 162 38.20 10.52 -14.09
C THR A 162 36.79 9.97 -13.92
N VAL A 163 36.03 9.79 -15.00
CA VAL A 163 34.70 9.17 -14.95
C VAL A 163 34.81 7.66 -14.61
N ALA A 164 35.81 6.96 -15.16
CA ALA A 164 36.07 5.55 -14.85
C ALA A 164 36.57 5.32 -13.41
N ALA A 165 37.26 6.29 -12.81
CA ALA A 165 37.71 6.22 -11.41
C ALA A 165 36.57 6.45 -10.39
N LEU A 166 35.48 7.11 -10.79
CA LEU A 166 34.32 7.40 -9.93
C LEU A 166 33.25 6.29 -9.94
N LEU A 167 33.23 5.43 -10.97
CA LEU A 167 32.28 4.31 -11.11
C LEU A 167 32.36 3.26 -9.98
N PRO A 168 33.55 2.80 -9.54
CA PRO A 168 33.65 1.74 -8.52
C PRO A 168 33.30 2.24 -7.11
N GLN A 169 33.44 3.54 -6.82
CA GLN A 169 33.18 4.10 -5.49
C GLN A 169 31.68 4.14 -5.13
N ASN A 170 30.80 4.01 -6.14
CA ASN A 170 29.34 4.01 -5.99
C ASN A 170 28.69 2.64 -6.32
N GLY A 171 29.47 1.56 -6.37
CA GLY A 171 28.94 0.19 -6.54
C GLY A 171 28.43 -0.16 -7.94
N MET A 172 28.79 0.60 -8.98
CA MET A 172 28.39 0.31 -10.37
C MET A 172 29.51 -0.43 -11.13
N MET A 173 29.15 -1.50 -11.86
CA MET A 173 30.08 -2.18 -12.77
C MET A 173 30.40 -1.31 -13.98
N ALA A 174 31.68 -1.29 -14.37
CA ALA A 174 32.14 -0.62 -15.58
C ALA A 174 31.50 -1.23 -16.85
N PRO A 175 31.21 -0.42 -17.89
CA PRO A 175 30.56 -0.90 -19.09
C PRO A 175 31.41 -1.94 -19.83
N PRO A 176 30.77 -2.94 -20.50
CA PRO A 176 31.46 -4.10 -21.10
C PRO A 176 32.41 -3.76 -22.26
N ASP A 177 32.30 -2.56 -22.84
CA ASP A 177 33.09 -2.15 -24.02
C ASP A 177 34.38 -1.37 -23.66
N ALA A 178 34.76 -1.29 -22.38
CA ALA A 178 35.97 -0.60 -21.93
C ALA A 178 37.29 -1.39 -22.12
N THR A 179 37.38 -2.23 -23.17
CA THR A 179 38.57 -3.07 -23.46
C THR A 179 39.64 -2.38 -24.29
N CYS A 180 39.68 -1.04 -24.32
CA CYS A 180 40.70 -0.34 -25.06
C CYS A 180 41.35 0.74 -24.19
N TRP A 181 42.69 0.72 -24.13
CA TRP A 181 43.59 1.73 -23.55
C TRP A 181 44.03 1.56 -22.08
N THR A 182 44.36 0.34 -21.64
CA THR A 182 45.24 0.12 -20.47
C THR A 182 46.74 0.22 -20.79
N ALA A 183 47.12 0.53 -22.04
CA ALA A 183 48.51 0.42 -22.48
C ALA A 183 49.36 1.73 -22.46
N THR A 184 48.78 2.91 -22.24
CA THR A 184 49.53 4.18 -22.36
C THR A 184 49.66 5.00 -21.08
N CYS A 185 49.25 4.49 -19.91
CA CYS A 185 49.55 5.12 -18.62
C CYS A 185 50.84 4.57 -18.01
N ARG A 186 51.97 4.75 -18.68
CA ARG A 186 53.31 4.58 -18.07
C ARG A 186 54.24 5.69 -18.54
N TRP A 187 54.08 6.88 -17.95
CA TRP A 187 55.07 7.99 -17.81
C TRP A 187 54.27 9.22 -17.32
N ARG A 188 54.68 10.06 -16.37
CA ARG A 188 56.00 10.36 -15.79
C ARG A 188 55.72 10.97 -14.40
N ALA A 189 55.99 10.22 -13.33
CA ALA A 189 56.14 10.79 -11.99
C ALA A 189 57.57 11.32 -11.89
N SER A 190 57.77 12.65 -11.95
CA SER A 190 58.93 13.39 -11.44
C SER A 190 58.78 14.87 -11.74
N SER A 191 58.37 15.64 -10.73
CA SER A 191 58.90 16.97 -10.40
C SER A 191 58.34 17.38 -9.05
#